data_AF-A0A4Y2FE46-F1
#
_entry.id   AF-A0A4Y2FE46-F1
#
_cell.length_a   1.000
_cell.length_b   1.000
_cell.length_c   1.000
_cell.angle_alpha   90.00
_cell.angle_beta   90.00
_cell.angle_gamma   90.00
#
_symmetry.space_group_name_H-M   'P 1'
#
loop_
_entity.id
_entity.type
_entity.pdbx_description
1 polymer ?
#
loop_
_entity_poly.entity_id
_entity_poly.type
_entity_poly.pdbx_seq_one_letter_code
_entity_poly.pdbx_strand_id
1 'polypeptide(L)'
;MFEFCQEHLKGITFTFIKNEKIIQHHNNKLVKRFENSVAITGTRSFHCFVPVSEINLKCFITSQATEYEIHSTTKAVQITLHTRDSIACAYDGQWWLAEVNDISDINKDVLVTFYHPCQNKDSFEEKGKRPDLGAHEQ
;
A
#
# COMPACT_ATOMS: atom_id res chain seq x y z
N MET A 1 4.24 -24.55 -31.02
CA MET A 1 5.01 -23.30 -30.76
C MET A 1 6.33 -23.58 -30.04
N PHE A 2 6.31 -24.25 -28.86
CA PHE A 2 7.55 -24.56 -28.12
C PHE A 2 8.57 -25.38 -28.94
N GLU A 3 8.14 -26.52 -29.51
CA GLU A 3 9.00 -27.40 -30.32
C GLU A 3 9.63 -26.64 -31.50
N PHE A 4 8.80 -25.91 -32.25
CA PHE A 4 9.26 -25.04 -33.33
C PHE A 4 10.36 -24.06 -32.87
N CYS A 5 10.16 -23.38 -31.74
CA CYS A 5 11.13 -22.42 -31.22
C CYS A 5 12.43 -23.10 -30.80
N GLN A 6 12.34 -24.24 -30.11
CA GLN A 6 13.50 -24.99 -29.64
C GLN A 6 14.36 -25.52 -30.80
N GLU A 7 13.72 -25.93 -31.90
CA GLU A 7 14.40 -26.46 -33.08
C GLU A 7 15.05 -25.36 -33.94
N HIS A 8 14.36 -24.22 -34.10
CA HIS A 8 14.72 -23.23 -35.11
C HIS A 8 15.41 -21.97 -34.55
N LEU A 9 15.21 -21.63 -33.27
CA LEU A 9 15.76 -20.43 -32.65
C LEU A 9 16.98 -20.77 -31.79
N LYS A 10 18.13 -20.89 -32.43
CA LYS A 10 19.40 -21.22 -31.77
C LYS A 10 19.88 -20.06 -30.88
N GLY A 11 20.53 -20.39 -29.76
CA GLY A 11 21.08 -19.42 -28.81
C GLY A 11 20.07 -18.85 -27.82
N ILE A 12 18.79 -19.26 -27.90
CA ILE A 12 17.75 -18.91 -26.93
C ILE A 12 17.31 -20.17 -26.19
N THR A 13 17.29 -20.11 -24.85
CA THR A 13 16.80 -21.22 -24.02
C THR A 13 15.30 -21.11 -23.85
N PHE A 14 14.58 -22.16 -24.22
CA PHE A 14 13.14 -22.27 -24.00
C PHE A 14 12.84 -23.24 -22.86
N THR A 15 11.86 -22.93 -22.02
CA THR A 15 11.39 -23.81 -20.95
C THR A 15 9.89 -24.01 -21.08
N PHE A 16 9.45 -25.26 -21.04
CA PHE A 16 8.04 -25.62 -21.08
C PHE A 16 7.55 -26.06 -19.71
N ILE A 17 6.57 -25.35 -19.15
CA ILE A 17 6.00 -25.66 -17.84
C ILE A 17 4.70 -26.44 -18.07
N LYS A 18 4.69 -27.72 -17.67
CA LYS A 18 3.51 -28.62 -17.75
C LYS A 18 2.67 -28.66 -16.48
N ASN A 19 3.22 -28.21 -15.36
CA ASN A 19 2.58 -28.39 -14.06
C ASN A 19 1.41 -27.41 -13.91
N GLU A 20 0.19 -27.92 -14.03
CA GLU A 20 -1.05 -27.15 -13.94
C GLU A 20 -1.18 -26.37 -12.63
N LYS A 21 -0.69 -26.92 -11.50
CA LYS A 21 -0.74 -26.21 -10.22
C LYS A 21 0.17 -24.98 -10.22
N ILE A 22 1.34 -25.07 -10.84
CA ILE A 22 2.27 -23.94 -10.99
C ILE A 22 1.66 -22.88 -11.90
N ILE A 23 1.09 -23.30 -13.03
CA ILE A 23 0.40 -22.42 -13.97
C ILE A 23 -0.75 -21.69 -13.27
N GLN A 24 -1.60 -22.43 -12.56
CA GLN A 24 -2.76 -21.86 -11.86
C GLN A 24 -2.33 -20.89 -10.75
N HIS A 25 -1.32 -21.26 -9.95
CA HIS A 25 -0.77 -20.38 -8.92
C HIS A 25 -0.24 -19.06 -9.54
N HIS A 26 0.48 -19.17 -10.66
CA HIS A 26 1.01 -18.00 -11.35
C HIS A 26 -0.10 -17.14 -11.97
N ASN A 27 -1.10 -17.75 -12.60
CA ASN A 27 -2.27 -17.05 -13.16
C ASN A 27 -3.03 -16.28 -12.07
N ASN A 28 -3.29 -16.92 -10.92
CA ASN A 28 -3.93 -16.24 -9.79
C ASN A 28 -3.10 -15.04 -9.31
N LYS A 29 -1.78 -15.15 -9.30
CA LYS A 29 -0.88 -14.03 -8.98
C LYS A 29 -0.95 -12.91 -10.01
N LEU A 30 -1.01 -13.24 -11.30
CA LEU A 30 -1.15 -12.27 -12.38
C LEU A 30 -2.50 -11.56 -12.34
N VAL A 31 -3.59 -12.28 -12.07
CA VAL A 31 -4.93 -11.71 -11.91
C VAL A 31 -4.95 -10.69 -10.76
N LYS A 32 -4.44 -11.08 -9.58
CA LYS A 32 -4.33 -10.16 -8.43
C LYS A 32 -3.50 -8.91 -8.75
N ARG A 33 -2.39 -9.06 -9.49
CA ARG A 33 -1.57 -7.92 -9.92
C ARG A 33 -2.33 -7.00 -10.86
N PHE A 34 -3.06 -7.57 -11.81
CA PHE A 34 -3.86 -6.81 -12.77
C PHE A 34 -4.98 -6.04 -12.06
N GLU A 35 -5.72 -6.69 -11.17
CA GLU A 35 -6.79 -6.07 -10.38
C GLU A 35 -6.31 -4.90 -9.52
N ASN A 36 -5.10 -5.01 -8.97
CA ASN A 36 -4.49 -3.99 -8.11
C ASN A 36 -3.68 -2.93 -8.88
N SER A 37 -3.48 -3.12 -10.18
CA SER A 37 -2.72 -2.17 -11.01
C SER A 37 -3.54 -0.94 -11.39
N VAL A 38 -2.84 0.15 -11.68
CA VAL A 38 -3.39 1.41 -12.18
C VAL A 38 -2.79 1.69 -13.56
N ALA A 39 -3.65 2.09 -14.50
CA ALA A 39 -3.20 2.54 -15.80
C ALA A 39 -2.53 3.91 -15.66
N ILE A 40 -1.29 4.02 -16.15
CA ILE A 40 -0.59 5.30 -16.21
C ILE A 40 -1.19 6.14 -17.35
N THR A 41 -1.75 7.29 -16.99
CA THR A 41 -2.32 8.20 -18.00
C THR A 41 -1.20 8.72 -18.88
N GLY A 42 -1.44 8.79 -20.20
CA GLY A 42 -0.40 9.24 -21.13
C GLY A 42 0.76 8.25 -21.32
N THR A 43 0.62 6.96 -20.97
CA THR A 43 1.66 5.93 -21.17
C THR A 43 2.31 5.99 -22.56
N ARG A 44 1.52 6.29 -23.61
CA ARG A 44 2.01 6.41 -25.00
C ARG A 44 2.95 7.59 -25.25
N SER A 45 2.95 8.58 -24.35
CA SER A 45 3.83 9.75 -24.39
C SER A 45 5.17 9.50 -23.72
N PHE A 46 5.33 8.39 -22.99
CA PHE A 46 6.56 8.02 -22.31
C PHE A 46 7.30 6.92 -23.08
N HIS A 47 8.63 7.04 -23.10
CA HIS A 47 9.52 6.10 -23.78
C HIS A 47 10.42 5.34 -22.80
N CYS A 48 10.54 5.80 -21.55
CA CYS A 48 11.34 5.13 -20.53
C CYS A 48 10.62 5.14 -19.17
N PHE A 49 10.73 4.02 -18.45
CA PHE A 49 10.12 3.78 -17.15
C PHE A 49 11.16 3.22 -16.20
N VAL A 50 11.37 3.87 -15.06
CA VAL A 50 12.36 3.44 -14.05
C VAL A 50 11.66 3.22 -12.70
N PRO A 51 11.71 2.01 -12.13
CA PRO A 51 11.15 1.75 -10.80
C PRO A 51 11.91 2.51 -9.73
N VAL A 52 11.16 3.21 -8.86
CA VAL A 52 11.69 3.92 -7.69
C VAL A 52 11.37 3.17 -6.42
N SER A 53 10.17 2.59 -6.36
CA SER A 53 9.70 1.78 -5.25
C SER A 53 8.75 0.70 -5.78
N GLU A 54 8.18 -0.09 -4.88
CA GLU A 54 7.19 -1.11 -5.24
C GLU A 54 5.95 -0.54 -5.93
N ILE A 55 5.63 0.74 -5.67
CA ILE A 55 4.39 1.37 -6.12
C ILE A 55 4.62 2.52 -7.09
N ASN A 56 5.85 3.02 -7.24
CA ASN A 56 6.13 4.24 -8.01
C ASN A 56 7.14 4.00 -9.15
N LEU A 57 6.84 4.58 -10.30
CA LEU A 57 7.69 4.65 -11.48
C LEU A 57 8.05 6.10 -11.81
N LYS A 58 9.29 6.34 -12.23
CA LYS A 58 9.65 7.51 -13.02
C LYS A 58 9.31 7.24 -14.48
N CYS A 59 8.63 8.17 -15.11
CA CYS A 59 8.22 8.14 -16.51
C CYS A 59 8.92 9.28 -17.25
N PHE A 60 9.61 8.94 -18.34
CA PHE A 60 10.37 9.89 -19.15
C PHE A 60 9.80 9.93 -20.56
N ILE A 61 9.65 11.13 -21.11
CA ILE A 61 9.13 11.33 -22.47
C ILE A 61 10.07 10.72 -23.53
N THR A 62 11.38 10.75 -23.29
CA THR A 62 12.41 10.10 -24.12
C THR A 62 13.40 9.34 -23.24
N SER A 63 14.15 8.38 -23.81
CA SER A 63 15.15 7.61 -23.04
C SER A 63 16.34 8.43 -22.53
N GLN A 64 16.55 9.64 -23.05
CA GLN A 64 17.67 10.51 -22.67
C GLN A 64 17.20 11.73 -21.86
N ALA A 65 15.89 11.87 -21.60
CA ALA A 65 15.37 12.98 -20.83
C ALA A 65 15.90 12.95 -19.39
N THR A 66 16.20 14.12 -18.85
CA THR A 66 16.58 14.31 -17.44
C THR A 66 15.35 14.55 -16.56
N GLU A 67 14.32 15.15 -17.13
CA GLU A 67 13.04 15.39 -16.48
C GLU A 67 12.16 14.15 -16.52
N TYR A 68 11.44 13.91 -15.42
CA TYR A 68 10.54 12.78 -15.29
C TYR A 68 9.30 13.15 -14.50
N GLU A 69 8.23 12.41 -14.77
CA GLU A 69 7.03 12.39 -13.93
C GLU A 69 7.05 11.16 -13.04
N ILE A 70 6.52 11.26 -11.82
CA ILE A 70 6.32 10.10 -10.94
C ILE A 70 4.87 9.65 -11.07
N HIS A 71 4.68 8.39 -11.44
CA HIS A 71 3.36 7.77 -11.51
C HIS A 71 3.28 6.57 -10.58
N SER A 72 2.17 6.44 -9.85
CA SER A 72 1.89 5.25 -9.05
C SER A 72 1.27 4.14 -9.91
N THR A 73 1.78 2.92 -9.76
CA THR A 73 1.39 1.73 -10.54
C THR A 73 0.36 0.86 -9.86
N THR A 74 0.17 1.04 -8.56
CA THR A 74 -0.80 0.30 -7.76
C THR A 74 -1.87 1.24 -7.26
N LYS A 75 -3.09 0.72 -7.11
CA LYS A 75 -4.17 1.46 -6.46
C LYS A 75 -3.71 1.80 -5.06
N ALA A 76 -3.92 3.05 -4.64
CA ALA A 76 -3.86 3.38 -3.23
C ALA A 76 -4.82 2.43 -2.51
N VAL A 77 -4.31 1.67 -1.54
CA VAL A 77 -5.19 0.91 -0.65
C VAL A 77 -5.93 1.97 0.14
N GLN A 78 -7.19 2.18 -0.21
CA GLN A 78 -8.05 3.03 0.58
C GLN A 78 -8.34 2.27 1.87
N ILE A 79 -7.60 2.63 2.92
CA ILE A 79 -7.87 2.14 4.25
C ILE A 79 -9.06 2.95 4.76
N THR A 80 -10.22 2.30 4.79
CA THR A 80 -11.37 2.85 5.50
C THR A 80 -11.16 2.54 6.97
N LEU A 81 -11.12 3.59 7.79
CA LEU A 81 -11.04 3.47 9.24
C LEU A 81 -12.41 3.78 9.84
N HIS A 82 -12.74 3.06 10.88
CA HIS A 82 -13.88 3.31 11.74
C HIS A 82 -13.42 3.57 13.16
N THR A 83 -14.24 4.28 13.93
CA THR A 83 -14.00 4.39 15.37
C THR A 83 -14.02 3.01 16.01
N ARG A 84 -13.09 2.79 16.93
CA ARG A 84 -12.75 1.52 17.60
C ARG A 84 -12.02 0.48 16.75
N ASP A 85 -11.61 0.80 15.53
CA ASP A 85 -10.71 -0.09 14.79
C ASP A 85 -9.35 -0.19 15.50
N SER A 86 -8.79 -1.41 15.55
CA SER A 86 -7.41 -1.63 15.97
C SER A 86 -6.48 -1.51 14.75
N ILE A 87 -5.49 -0.62 14.85
CA ILE A 87 -4.53 -0.33 13.78
C ILE A 87 -3.09 -0.53 14.25
N ALA A 88 -2.19 -0.72 13.29
CA ALA A 88 -0.74 -0.60 13.50
C ALA A 88 -0.26 0.69 12.82
N CYS A 89 0.46 1.54 13.54
CA CYS A 89 0.99 2.80 13.02
C CYS A 89 2.41 3.07 13.50
N ALA A 90 3.15 3.91 12.78
CA ALA A 90 4.52 4.27 13.12
C ALA A 90 4.55 5.61 13.86
N TYR A 91 5.16 5.62 15.05
CA TYR A 91 5.39 6.82 15.86
C TYR A 91 6.80 6.77 16.45
N ASP A 92 7.55 7.86 16.31
CA ASP A 92 8.95 7.98 16.74
C ASP A 92 9.87 6.86 16.23
N GLY A 93 9.68 6.46 14.96
CA GLY A 93 10.45 5.40 14.32
C GLY A 93 10.12 3.98 14.78
N GLN A 94 9.10 3.80 15.64
CA GLN A 94 8.66 2.49 16.16
C GLN A 94 7.22 2.18 15.75
N TRP A 95 6.87 0.89 15.68
CA TRP A 95 5.52 0.42 15.39
C TRP A 95 4.70 0.26 16.67
N TRP A 96 3.48 0.79 16.67
CA TRP A 96 2.54 0.76 17.78
C TRP A 96 1.20 0.19 17.34
N LEU A 97 0.59 -0.62 18.20
CA LEU A 97 -0.83 -0.96 18.07
C LEU A 97 -1.67 0.11 18.76
N ALA A 98 -2.75 0.54 18.12
CA ALA A 98 -3.61 1.60 18.61
C ALA A 98 -5.08 1.32 18.32
N GLU A 99 -5.97 1.91 19.10
CA GLU A 99 -7.40 2.00 18.82
C GLU A 99 -7.74 3.38 18.26
N VAL A 100 -8.55 3.42 17.19
CA VAL A 100 -9.06 4.68 16.62
C VAL A 100 -10.16 5.25 17.52
N ASN A 101 -9.96 6.46 18.06
CA ASN A 101 -10.95 7.15 18.88
C ASN A 101 -11.89 8.01 18.03
N ASP A 102 -11.32 8.76 17.09
CA ASP A 102 -12.04 9.74 16.27
C ASP A 102 -11.32 9.97 14.93
N ILE A 103 -12.08 10.41 13.92
CA ILE A 103 -11.60 10.63 12.55
C ILE A 103 -12.06 12.02 12.11
N SER A 104 -11.13 12.90 11.77
CA SER A 104 -11.45 14.24 11.28
C SER A 104 -11.39 14.28 9.76
N ASP A 105 -12.56 14.29 9.11
CA ASP A 105 -12.66 14.44 7.66
C ASP A 105 -12.15 15.81 7.16
N ILE A 106 -12.19 16.83 8.02
CA ILE A 106 -11.75 18.21 7.70
C ILE A 106 -10.24 18.29 7.71
N ASN A 107 -9.59 17.80 8.78
CA ASN A 107 -8.14 17.91 8.96
C ASN A 107 -7.37 16.77 8.29
N LYS A 108 -8.06 15.70 7.87
CA LYS A 108 -7.46 14.47 7.30
C LYS A 108 -6.51 13.78 8.28
N ASP A 109 -6.87 13.79 9.57
CA ASP A 109 -6.14 13.11 10.64
C ASP A 109 -7.05 12.17 11.45
N VAL A 110 -6.42 11.32 12.26
CA VAL A 110 -7.07 10.30 13.07
C VAL A 110 -6.52 10.38 14.48
N LEU A 111 -7.41 10.49 15.46
CA LEU A 111 -7.06 10.43 16.87
C LEU A 111 -7.03 8.97 17.31
N VAL A 112 -5.93 8.52 17.91
CA VAL A 112 -5.74 7.12 18.34
C VAL A 112 -5.26 7.03 19.78
N THR A 113 -5.59 5.93 20.45
CA THR A 113 -5.04 5.55 21.75
C THR A 113 -4.09 4.36 21.57
N PHE A 114 -2.81 4.52 21.88
CA PHE A 114 -1.86 3.40 21.84
C PHE A 114 -2.18 2.36 22.91
N TYR A 115 -2.13 1.08 22.54
CA TYR A 115 -2.09 0.00 23.51
C TYR A 115 -0.72 0.03 24.19
N HIS A 116 -0.70 0.26 25.50
CA HIS A 116 0.54 0.33 26.26
C HIS A 116 1.25 -1.04 26.24
N PRO A 117 2.55 -1.13 25.91
CA PRO A 117 3.28 -2.41 25.82
C PRO A 117 3.41 -3.14 27.16
N CYS A 118 3.23 -2.42 28.27
CA CYS A 118 3.04 -3.01 29.60
C CYS A 118 1.58 -2.97 30.01
N GLN A 119 0.90 -4.11 29.97
CA GLN A 119 -0.22 -4.37 30.88
C GLN A 119 0.37 -4.67 32.27
N ASN A 120 0.59 -3.65 33.09
CA ASN A 120 0.52 -3.89 34.52
C ASN A 120 -0.97 -4.13 34.81
N LYS A 121 -1.30 -5.33 35.32
CA LYS A 121 -2.67 -5.84 35.51
C LYS A 121 -3.53 -5.05 36.53
N ASP A 122 -3.07 -3.92 37.05
CA ASP A 122 -3.66 -3.28 38.24
C ASP A 122 -4.16 -1.84 38.06
N SER A 123 -4.34 -1.34 36.83
CA SER A 123 -4.92 0.01 36.65
C SER A 123 -5.99 0.04 35.57
N PHE A 124 -7.07 -0.71 35.79
CA PHE A 124 -8.37 -0.35 35.22
C PHE A 124 -9.13 0.47 36.26
N GLU A 125 -8.79 1.76 36.38
CA GLU A 125 -9.74 2.72 36.98
C GLU A 125 -10.65 3.20 35.86
N GLU A 126 -11.90 2.78 35.96
CA GLU A 126 -13.03 3.33 35.21
C GLU A 126 -13.03 4.86 35.41
N LYS A 127 -12.63 5.62 34.40
CA LYS A 127 -12.68 7.09 34.45
C LYS A 127 -14.13 7.55 34.38
N GLY A 128 -14.74 7.62 35.55
CA GLY A 128 -15.99 8.31 35.80
C GLY A 128 -15.85 9.84 35.66
N LYS A 129 -16.91 10.41 35.07
CA LYS A 129 -17.35 11.82 35.04
C LYS A 129 -16.46 12.89 34.38
N ARG A 130 -17.08 13.57 33.40
CA ARG A 130 -16.66 14.83 32.79
C ARG A 130 -16.55 15.93 33.86
N PRO A 131 -15.49 16.76 33.87
CA PRO A 131 -15.49 18.01 34.62
C PRO A 131 -16.42 19.03 33.95
N ASP A 132 -17.21 19.71 34.76
CA ASP A 132 -18.12 20.78 34.36
C ASP A 132 -17.30 22.02 33.93
N LEU A 133 -17.62 22.57 32.76
CA LEU A 133 -17.00 23.79 32.24
C LEU A 133 -17.67 24.99 32.93
N GLY A 134 -17.07 25.44 34.03
CA GLY A 134 -17.42 26.69 34.67
C GLY A 134 -17.24 27.86 33.71
N ALA A 135 -18.33 28.60 33.49
CA ALA A 135 -18.35 29.85 32.75
C ALA A 135 -17.47 30.90 33.44
N HIS A 136 -16.67 31.62 32.65
CA HIS A 136 -16.12 32.90 33.06
C HIS A 136 -16.47 33.95 32.00
N GLU A 137 -17.40 34.82 32.37
CA GLU A 137 -17.63 36.13 31.75
C GLU A 137 -16.42 37.03 31.99
N GLN A 138 -16.00 37.74 30.95
CA GLN A 138 -15.61 39.17 31.00
C GLN A 138 -16.09 39.84 29.71
#